data_AF-A0A210QIX4-F1
#
_entry.id   AF-A0A210QIX4-F1
#
_cell.length_a   1.000
_cell.length_b   1.000
_cell.length_c   1.000
_cell.angle_alpha   90.00
_cell.angle_beta   90.00
_cell.angle_gamma   90.00
#
_symmetry.space_group_name_H-M   'P 1'
#
loop_
_entity.id
_entity.type
_entity.pdbx_description
1 polymer ?
#
loop_
_entity_poly.entity_id
_entity_poly.type
_entity_poly.pdbx_seq_one_letter_code
_entity_poly.pdbx_strand_id
1 'polypeptide(L)'
;MCWRKRPRRSVLAIITCAATYIAVVNLLAFYSMVRSYNSPVSWIQRYGHMYMGQPDTDNWTCKGLRYSTISLPSTALVSFPGSGNTWIRHVIQQATGMATGSAYTDKSLKRDGFPGEGQTNGSVIAVKTHVWGQEERARYVRAILLIRDPFEALLSEFNRRHGGHKGYAASVNLEKSWYDYILETAGEWYDLYHDWLTFDGPVHVVMYENLRVNPSAEVDRLMKFLGVTLTHKEKFCVMKNYEGNYRRKGKRMPVTEIYTEYMTYMINNYKRKLAQELGHFLNKSEIRIS
;
A
#
# COMPACT_ATOMS: atom_id res chain seq x y z
N MET A 1 -41.17 -26.75 -68.73
CA MET A 1 -40.02 -26.57 -67.80
C MET A 1 -40.49 -25.78 -66.58
N CYS A 2 -40.36 -26.38 -65.40
CA CYS A 2 -40.95 -25.95 -64.13
C CYS A 2 -40.48 -24.58 -63.62
N TRP A 3 -41.42 -23.69 -63.34
CA TRP A 3 -41.23 -22.57 -62.42
C TRP A 3 -41.34 -23.06 -60.97
N ARG A 4 -40.24 -22.98 -60.21
CA ARG A 4 -40.17 -23.29 -58.77
C ARG A 4 -40.98 -22.26 -57.95
N LYS A 5 -42.10 -22.67 -57.35
CA LYS A 5 -42.78 -21.93 -56.28
C LYS A 5 -41.95 -22.04 -54.98
N ARG A 6 -41.52 -20.91 -54.41
CA ARG A 6 -40.98 -20.85 -53.03
C ARG A 6 -42.14 -20.94 -52.03
N PRO A 7 -42.03 -21.70 -50.92
CA PRO A 7 -43.09 -21.74 -49.92
C PRO A 7 -43.03 -20.48 -49.05
N ARG A 8 -44.17 -19.79 -48.90
CA ARG A 8 -44.36 -18.76 -47.87
C ARG A 8 -44.26 -19.45 -46.51
N ARG A 9 -43.17 -19.26 -45.78
CA ARG A 9 -43.10 -19.62 -44.35
C ARG A 9 -44.14 -18.76 -43.63
N SER A 10 -45.10 -19.40 -42.98
CA SER A 10 -46.16 -18.71 -42.26
C SER A 10 -45.55 -17.84 -41.16
N VAL A 11 -46.01 -16.59 -41.02
CA VAL A 11 -45.59 -15.66 -39.96
C VAL A 11 -45.71 -16.32 -38.57
N LEU A 12 -46.70 -17.20 -38.41
CA LEU A 12 -46.90 -18.02 -37.23
C LEU A 12 -45.68 -18.91 -36.88
N ALA A 13 -45.00 -19.49 -37.88
CA ALA A 13 -43.82 -20.34 -37.67
C ALA A 13 -42.58 -19.53 -37.23
N ILE A 14 -42.50 -18.25 -37.61
CA ILE A 14 -41.41 -17.37 -37.19
C ILE A 14 -41.63 -16.91 -35.75
N ILE A 15 -42.88 -16.56 -35.41
CA ILE A 15 -43.27 -16.17 -34.05
C ILE A 15 -43.09 -17.33 -33.07
N THR A 16 -43.46 -18.56 -33.45
CA THR A 16 -43.25 -19.73 -32.60
C THR A 16 -41.77 -20.03 -32.38
N CYS A 17 -40.91 -19.92 -33.40
CA CYS A 17 -39.46 -20.07 -33.24
C CYS A 17 -38.83 -18.99 -32.36
N ALA A 18 -39.30 -17.74 -32.44
CA ALA A 18 -38.79 -16.66 -31.59
C ALA A 18 -39.21 -16.86 -30.12
N ALA A 19 -40.46 -17.26 -29.90
CA ALA A 19 -40.97 -17.55 -28.56
C ALA A 19 -40.26 -18.75 -27.91
N THR A 20 -40.00 -19.82 -28.68
CA THR A 20 -39.24 -20.98 -28.17
C THR A 20 -37.78 -20.62 -27.88
N TYR A 21 -37.14 -19.81 -28.71
CA TYR A 21 -35.77 -19.34 -28.45
C TYR A 21 -35.68 -18.52 -27.16
N ILE A 22 -36.59 -17.57 -26.95
CA ILE A 22 -36.64 -16.75 -25.74
C ILE A 22 -36.91 -17.62 -24.50
N ALA A 23 -37.81 -18.60 -24.60
CA ALA A 23 -38.08 -19.52 -23.50
C ALA A 23 -36.85 -20.36 -23.13
N VAL A 24 -36.11 -20.87 -24.12
CA VAL A 24 -34.89 -21.66 -23.89
C VAL A 24 -33.78 -20.81 -23.28
N VAL A 25 -33.56 -19.58 -23.76
CA VAL A 25 -32.53 -18.68 -23.19
C VAL A 25 -32.84 -18.34 -21.73
N ASN A 26 -34.11 -18.05 -21.41
CA ASN A 26 -34.53 -17.76 -20.04
C ASN A 26 -34.43 -19.00 -19.13
N LEU A 27 -34.76 -20.20 -19.64
CA LEU A 27 -34.58 -21.46 -18.90
C LEU A 27 -33.10 -21.76 -18.63
N LEU A 28 -32.21 -21.50 -19.57
CA LEU A 28 -30.77 -21.68 -19.39
C LEU A 28 -30.18 -20.66 -18.39
N ALA A 29 -30.63 -19.40 -18.44
CA ALA A 29 -30.24 -18.38 -17.47
C ALA A 29 -30.74 -18.71 -16.06
N PHE A 30 -32.00 -19.17 -15.94
CA PHE A 30 -32.57 -19.61 -14.68
C PHE A 30 -31.87 -20.86 -14.13
N TYR A 31 -31.55 -21.83 -14.99
CA TYR A 31 -30.77 -23.01 -14.61
C TYR A 31 -29.36 -22.66 -14.14
N SER A 32 -28.69 -21.70 -14.78
CA SER A 32 -27.38 -21.18 -14.34
C SER A 32 -27.48 -20.49 -12.98
N MET A 33 -28.52 -19.68 -12.75
CA MET A 33 -28.79 -19.01 -11.48
C MET A 33 -29.10 -20.02 -10.37
N VAL A 34 -29.96 -21.01 -10.62
CA VAL A 34 -30.28 -22.08 -9.68
C VAL A 34 -29.05 -22.96 -9.39
N ARG A 35 -28.18 -23.20 -10.38
CA ARG A 35 -26.91 -23.92 -10.15
C ARG A 35 -25.91 -23.11 -9.34
N SER A 36 -25.89 -21.78 -9.49
CA SER A 36 -25.11 -20.88 -8.64
C SER A 36 -25.68 -20.79 -7.22
N TYR A 37 -27.01 -20.85 -7.07
CA TYR A 37 -27.71 -20.77 -5.79
C TYR A 37 -27.70 -22.09 -5.01
N ASN A 38 -27.80 -23.22 -5.71
CA ASN A 38 -27.76 -24.57 -5.14
C ASN A 38 -26.38 -25.23 -5.25
N SER A 39 -25.33 -24.48 -5.58
CA SER A 39 -23.96 -24.96 -5.39
C SER A 39 -23.73 -25.12 -3.89
N PRO A 40 -23.45 -26.34 -3.38
CA PRO A 40 -23.29 -26.55 -1.95
C PRO A 40 -22.16 -25.68 -1.43
N VAL A 41 -22.49 -24.79 -0.49
CA VAL A 41 -21.52 -24.09 0.37
C VAL A 41 -20.79 -25.15 1.19
N SER A 42 -19.74 -25.74 0.61
CA SER A 42 -18.89 -26.75 1.24
C SER A 42 -17.78 -26.14 2.11
N TRP A 43 -17.92 -24.88 2.53
CA TRP A 43 -16.88 -24.15 3.26
C TRP A 43 -17.20 -23.86 4.75
N ILE A 44 -18.38 -24.22 5.27
CA ILE A 44 -18.80 -23.76 6.62
C ILE A 44 -18.84 -24.87 7.70
N GLN A 45 -18.65 -26.14 7.37
CA GLN A 45 -18.83 -27.23 8.34
C GLN A 45 -17.54 -27.93 8.79
N ARG A 46 -16.47 -27.18 9.08
CA ARG A 46 -15.26 -27.76 9.70
C ARG A 46 -14.46 -26.86 10.64
N TYR A 47 -15.11 -25.94 11.35
CA TYR A 47 -14.48 -25.27 12.50
C TYR A 47 -15.47 -25.07 13.65
N GLY A 48 -15.71 -26.16 14.38
CA GLY A 48 -16.29 -26.14 15.72
C GLY A 48 -15.41 -26.99 16.63
N HIS A 49 -14.61 -26.32 17.47
CA HIS A 49 -13.88 -26.85 18.63
C HIS A 49 -12.85 -27.98 18.39
N MET A 50 -11.59 -27.59 18.19
CA MET A 50 -10.47 -28.30 18.82
C MET A 50 -9.27 -27.36 19.01
N TYR A 51 -9.04 -26.94 20.25
CA TYR A 51 -7.74 -26.44 20.70
C TYR A 51 -6.77 -27.61 20.65
N MET A 52 -6.00 -27.75 19.57
CA MET A 52 -4.78 -28.57 19.55
C MET A 52 -3.82 -28.05 18.49
N GLY A 53 -2.64 -27.64 18.94
CA GLY A 53 -1.38 -27.53 18.17
C GLY A 53 -1.35 -26.55 17.01
N GLN A 54 -0.69 -25.40 17.19
CA GLN A 54 -0.16 -24.64 16.04
C GLN A 54 0.71 -25.59 15.20
N PRO A 55 0.45 -25.75 13.89
CA PRO A 55 1.47 -26.23 12.97
C PRO A 55 2.53 -25.12 12.86
N ASP A 56 3.81 -25.47 12.97
CA ASP A 56 4.94 -24.55 12.97
C ASP A 56 4.79 -23.40 11.94
N THR A 57 4.57 -22.19 12.44
CA THR A 57 4.51 -20.94 11.67
C THR A 57 5.81 -20.14 11.77
N ASP A 58 6.92 -20.82 12.04
CA ASP A 58 8.12 -20.23 12.65
C ASP A 58 9.26 -19.95 11.63
N ASN A 59 8.95 -19.31 10.49
CA ASN A 59 10.01 -19.00 9.50
C ASN A 59 9.92 -17.63 8.78
N TRP A 60 9.01 -16.73 9.18
CA TRP A 60 8.90 -15.40 8.56
C TRP A 60 9.19 -14.22 9.50
N THR A 61 9.16 -14.42 10.81
CA THR A 61 9.32 -13.35 11.80
C THR A 61 10.60 -13.53 12.61
N CYS A 62 11.50 -12.54 12.59
CA CYS A 62 12.76 -12.58 13.32
C CYS A 62 12.59 -12.49 14.84
N LYS A 63 11.50 -11.87 15.29
CA LYS A 63 11.10 -11.72 16.68
C LYS A 63 9.59 -11.90 16.77
N GLY A 64 9.11 -12.45 17.88
CA GLY A 64 7.68 -12.54 18.16
C GLY A 64 7.06 -11.14 18.21
N LEU A 65 6.07 -10.89 17.36
CA LEU A 65 5.42 -9.59 17.24
C LEU A 65 4.54 -9.31 18.47
N ARG A 66 4.75 -8.17 19.11
CA ARG A 66 4.04 -7.78 20.34
C ARG A 66 3.76 -6.27 20.41
N TYR A 67 2.78 -5.91 21.21
CA TYR A 67 2.66 -4.54 21.70
C TYR A 67 3.68 -4.26 22.81
N SER A 68 4.01 -3.00 23.00
CA SER A 68 4.78 -2.57 24.16
C SER A 68 3.93 -2.68 25.43
N THR A 69 4.54 -3.18 26.50
CA THR A 69 3.95 -3.21 27.85
C THR A 69 4.19 -1.91 28.60
N ILE A 70 5.12 -1.07 28.12
CA ILE A 70 5.40 0.28 28.62
C ILE A 70 5.04 1.31 27.55
N SER A 71 4.66 2.52 27.96
CA SER A 71 4.36 3.59 27.00
C SER A 71 5.63 4.03 26.26
N LEU A 72 5.68 3.82 24.94
CA LEU A 72 6.77 4.26 24.08
C LEU A 72 6.60 5.74 23.67
N PRO A 73 7.70 6.43 23.29
CA PRO A 73 7.62 7.77 22.71
C PRO A 73 6.74 7.80 21.45
N SER A 74 5.78 8.73 21.41
CA SER A 74 4.91 8.94 20.25
C SER A 74 5.75 9.29 19.02
N THR A 75 5.85 8.32 18.10
CA THR A 75 6.73 8.40 16.93
C THR A 75 5.90 8.41 15.67
N ALA A 76 5.94 9.50 14.91
CA ALA A 76 5.29 9.56 13.60
C ALA A 76 6.11 8.75 12.58
N LEU A 77 5.44 7.94 11.77
CA LEU A 77 5.99 7.39 10.53
C LEU A 77 5.25 8.06 9.37
N VAL A 78 5.87 9.08 8.83
CA VAL A 78 5.29 10.00 7.86
C VAL A 78 5.78 9.65 6.49
N SER A 79 4.86 9.55 5.52
CA SER A 79 5.24 9.44 4.12
C SER A 79 4.07 9.87 3.25
N PHE A 80 4.34 10.28 2.02
CA PHE A 80 3.30 10.34 1.00
C PHE A 80 2.76 8.91 0.70
N PRO A 81 1.48 8.72 0.37
CA PRO A 81 0.97 7.42 -0.07
C PRO A 81 1.79 6.84 -1.23
N GLY A 82 1.96 5.52 -1.29
CA GLY A 82 2.79 4.89 -2.33
C GLY A 82 4.32 4.96 -2.12
N SER A 83 4.82 5.62 -1.07
CA SER A 83 6.26 5.72 -0.74
C SER A 83 6.88 4.49 -0.07
N GLY A 84 6.14 3.40 0.15
CA GLY A 84 6.66 2.17 0.77
C GLY A 84 6.30 1.95 2.24
N ASN A 85 5.23 2.58 2.72
CA ASN A 85 4.71 2.50 4.10
C ASN A 85 4.67 1.08 4.69
N THR A 86 4.02 0.15 4.00
CA THR A 86 3.86 -1.21 4.50
C THR A 86 5.21 -1.92 4.62
N TRP A 87 6.14 -1.61 3.70
CA TRP A 87 7.47 -2.20 3.70
C TRP A 87 8.32 -1.72 4.88
N ILE A 88 8.40 -0.40 5.10
CA ILE A 88 9.19 0.11 6.23
C ILE A 88 8.62 -0.34 7.58
N ARG A 89 7.28 -0.44 7.70
CA ARG A 89 6.63 -0.98 8.90
C ARG A 89 7.01 -2.44 9.13
N HIS A 90 7.01 -3.26 8.08
CA HIS A 90 7.48 -4.65 8.16
C HIS A 90 8.93 -4.70 8.63
N VAL A 91 9.82 -3.91 8.05
CA VAL A 91 11.24 -3.86 8.46
C VAL A 91 11.39 -3.49 9.94
N ILE A 92 10.65 -2.48 10.42
CA ILE A 92 10.63 -2.10 11.84
C ILE A 92 10.12 -3.25 12.71
N GLN A 93 9.03 -3.91 12.32
CA GLN A 93 8.47 -5.04 13.07
C GLN A 93 9.45 -6.22 13.14
N GLN A 94 10.13 -6.55 12.04
CA GLN A 94 11.14 -7.61 12.00
C GLN A 94 12.34 -7.30 12.90
N ALA A 95 12.81 -6.05 12.87
CA ALA A 95 13.97 -5.64 13.64
C ALA A 95 13.70 -5.54 15.15
N THR A 96 12.51 -5.09 15.52
CA THR A 96 12.19 -4.74 16.92
C THR A 96 11.31 -5.77 17.62
N GLY A 97 10.55 -6.56 16.88
CA GLY A 97 9.45 -7.37 17.42
C GLY A 97 8.27 -6.53 17.92
N MET A 98 8.31 -5.20 17.79
CA MET A 98 7.25 -4.31 18.24
C MET A 98 6.29 -4.01 17.11
N ALA A 99 4.99 -4.03 17.42
CA ALA A 99 3.93 -3.67 16.49
C ALA A 99 4.07 -2.20 16.04
N THR A 100 3.76 -1.96 14.77
CA THR A 100 3.63 -0.60 14.22
C THR A 100 2.17 -0.21 14.09
N GLY A 101 1.88 1.04 14.45
CA GLY A 101 0.57 1.66 14.38
C GLY A 101 0.22 2.25 13.03
N SER A 102 -1.01 2.72 12.92
CA SER A 102 -1.52 3.48 11.78
C SER A 102 -2.65 4.38 12.26
N ALA A 103 -2.67 5.63 11.80
CA ALA A 103 -3.81 6.53 11.97
C ALA A 103 -5.08 6.04 11.23
N TYR A 104 -4.94 5.00 10.41
CA TYR A 104 -6.00 4.39 9.62
C TYR A 104 -6.27 2.96 10.11
N THR A 105 -7.45 2.45 9.80
CA THR A 105 -7.83 1.06 10.12
C THR A 105 -8.07 0.26 8.85
N ASP A 106 -7.02 -0.42 8.37
CA ASP A 106 -7.12 -1.36 7.26
C ASP A 106 -7.31 -2.81 7.77
N LYS A 107 -8.51 -3.36 7.58
CA LYS A 107 -8.83 -4.72 8.04
C LYS A 107 -8.01 -5.81 7.31
N SER A 108 -7.57 -5.58 6.08
CA SER A 108 -6.72 -6.56 5.37
C SER A 108 -5.32 -6.57 5.97
N LEU A 109 -4.70 -5.39 6.09
CA LEU A 109 -3.36 -5.29 6.69
C LEU A 109 -3.36 -5.81 8.13
N LYS A 110 -4.43 -5.56 8.89
CA LYS A 110 -4.57 -6.09 10.26
C LYS A 110 -4.51 -7.61 10.32
N ARG A 111 -5.17 -8.31 9.38
CA ARG A 111 -5.08 -9.78 9.26
C ARG A 111 -3.74 -10.24 8.71
N ASP A 112 -3.07 -9.42 7.90
CA ASP A 112 -1.84 -9.75 7.18
C ASP A 112 -0.54 -9.33 7.90
N GLY A 113 -0.57 -9.27 9.24
CA GLY A 113 0.62 -9.04 10.07
C GLY A 113 0.85 -7.62 10.57
N PHE A 114 -0.15 -6.73 10.48
CA PHE A 114 -0.11 -5.38 11.07
C PHE A 114 -1.18 -5.21 12.16
N PRO A 115 -1.05 -5.89 13.31
CA PRO A 115 -2.10 -5.89 14.34
C PRO A 115 -2.42 -4.49 14.87
N GLY A 116 -1.44 -3.57 14.81
CA GLY A 116 -1.55 -2.17 15.25
C GLY A 116 -2.31 -1.24 14.31
N GLU A 117 -2.98 -1.73 13.26
CA GLU A 117 -3.93 -0.89 12.50
C GLU A 117 -4.98 -0.26 13.43
N GLY A 118 -5.11 1.07 13.35
CA GLY A 118 -5.95 1.89 14.23
C GLY A 118 -5.35 2.20 15.61
N GLN A 119 -4.12 1.75 15.90
CA GLN A 119 -3.41 2.09 17.14
C GLN A 119 -2.50 3.30 16.92
N THR A 120 -2.68 4.32 17.75
CA THR A 120 -1.96 5.60 17.68
C THR A 120 -1.33 6.02 19.01
N ASN A 121 -1.35 5.15 20.02
CA ASN A 121 -0.81 5.42 21.36
C ASN A 121 0.57 4.75 21.58
N GLY A 122 1.14 4.91 22.78
CA GLY A 122 2.47 4.37 23.13
C GLY A 122 2.60 2.84 23.18
N SER A 123 1.57 2.07 22.83
CA SER A 123 1.65 0.60 22.71
C SER A 123 2.37 0.14 21.43
N VAL A 124 2.55 1.04 20.45
CA VAL A 124 3.22 0.76 19.17
C VAL A 124 4.46 1.63 19.00
N ILE A 125 5.46 1.12 18.28
CA ILE A 125 6.78 1.78 18.18
C ILE A 125 6.81 3.00 17.24
N ALA A 126 5.93 3.01 16.23
CA ALA A 126 5.76 4.11 15.29
C ALA A 126 4.37 4.05 14.66
N VAL A 127 3.76 5.20 14.37
CA VAL A 127 2.39 5.33 13.86
C VAL A 127 2.41 5.88 12.44
N LYS A 128 1.93 5.10 11.48
CA LYS A 128 1.84 5.52 10.07
C LYS A 128 0.81 6.63 9.87
N THR A 129 1.21 7.77 9.30
CA THR A 129 0.32 8.88 8.94
C THR A 129 0.65 9.45 7.56
N HIS A 130 -0.36 10.02 6.89
CA HIS A 130 -0.21 10.84 5.68
C HIS A 130 -0.69 12.27 5.92
N VAL A 131 -1.01 12.60 7.17
CA VAL A 131 -1.57 13.89 7.58
C VAL A 131 -0.42 14.83 7.90
N TRP A 132 -0.63 16.12 7.66
CA TRP A 132 0.29 17.20 7.98
C TRP A 132 -0.47 18.34 8.65
N GLY A 133 0.26 19.36 9.08
CA GLY A 133 -0.29 20.50 9.83
C GLY A 133 0.01 20.42 11.32
N GLN A 134 -0.09 21.58 11.98
CA GLN A 134 0.36 21.77 13.36
C GLN A 134 -0.31 20.81 14.34
N GLU A 135 -1.61 20.57 14.20
CA GLU A 135 -2.37 19.66 15.07
C GLU A 135 -1.90 18.21 14.97
N GLU A 136 -1.52 17.75 13.77
CA GLU A 136 -0.99 16.40 13.59
C GLU A 136 0.42 16.31 14.17
N ARG A 137 1.29 17.28 13.87
CA ARG A 137 2.67 17.32 14.38
C ARG A 137 2.71 17.34 15.92
N ALA A 138 1.81 18.08 16.56
CA ALA A 138 1.73 18.19 18.02
C ALA A 138 1.45 16.86 18.75
N ARG A 139 1.00 15.80 18.04
CA ARG A 139 0.72 14.47 18.62
C ARG A 139 1.98 13.64 18.84
N TYR A 140 3.11 14.03 18.27
CA TYR A 140 4.33 13.23 18.22
C TYR A 140 5.50 13.97 18.87
N VAL A 141 6.43 13.21 19.43
CA VAL A 141 7.66 13.73 20.03
C VAL A 141 8.87 13.53 19.13
N ARG A 142 8.79 12.61 18.16
CA ARG A 142 9.80 12.37 17.12
C ARG A 142 9.14 11.88 15.84
N ALA A 143 9.79 12.05 14.69
CA ALA A 143 9.24 11.66 13.39
C ALA A 143 10.25 10.90 12.52
N ILE A 144 9.77 9.93 11.77
CA ILE A 144 10.47 9.28 10.66
C ILE A 144 9.84 9.78 9.37
N LEU A 145 10.61 10.42 8.51
CA LEU A 145 10.17 10.86 7.18
C LEU A 145 10.63 9.85 6.13
N LEU A 146 9.72 9.01 5.65
CA LEU A 146 9.98 8.15 4.50
C LEU A 146 9.69 8.93 3.21
N ILE A 147 10.73 9.24 2.44
CA ILE A 147 10.65 10.00 1.20
C ILE A 147 10.96 9.06 0.04
N ARG A 148 10.14 9.10 -1.01
CA ARG A 148 10.34 8.35 -2.25
C ARG A 148 10.26 9.34 -3.42
N ASP A 149 10.98 9.04 -4.50
CA ASP A 149 10.87 9.81 -5.73
C ASP A 149 9.39 10.05 -6.11
N PRO A 150 8.98 11.31 -6.38
CA PRO A 150 7.58 11.66 -6.56
C PRO A 150 6.94 10.99 -7.77
N PHE A 151 7.68 10.79 -8.87
CA PHE A 151 7.15 10.09 -10.05
C PHE A 151 6.75 8.66 -9.69
N GLU A 152 7.55 8.02 -8.83
CA GLU A 152 7.34 6.65 -8.42
C GLU A 152 6.30 6.51 -7.31
N ALA A 153 6.23 7.49 -6.41
CA ALA A 153 5.23 7.54 -5.36
C ALA A 153 3.83 7.82 -5.92
N LEU A 154 3.67 8.81 -6.81
CA LEU A 154 2.41 9.16 -7.46
C LEU A 154 1.84 8.00 -8.27
N LEU A 155 2.68 7.36 -9.10
CA LEU A 155 2.27 6.17 -9.86
C LEU A 155 1.91 5.00 -8.94
N SER A 156 2.68 4.79 -7.88
CA SER A 156 2.40 3.73 -6.90
C SER A 156 1.08 3.96 -6.20
N GLU A 157 0.74 5.21 -5.84
CA GLU A 157 -0.51 5.53 -5.18
C GLU A 157 -1.70 5.43 -6.14
N PHE A 158 -1.57 5.92 -7.36
CA PHE A 158 -2.62 5.78 -8.38
C PHE A 158 -2.98 4.31 -8.63
N ASN A 159 -1.95 3.46 -8.76
CA ASN A 159 -2.13 2.01 -8.85
C ASN A 159 -2.81 1.43 -7.61
N ARG A 160 -2.53 1.95 -6.41
CA ARG A 160 -3.20 1.50 -5.17
C ARG A 160 -4.68 1.84 -5.19
N ARG A 161 -5.04 3.07 -5.59
CA ARG A 161 -6.43 3.55 -5.63
C ARG A 161 -7.28 2.75 -6.62
N HIS A 162 -6.70 2.34 -7.74
CA HIS A 162 -7.43 1.70 -8.84
C HIS A 162 -7.21 0.19 -8.98
N GLY A 163 -6.21 -0.38 -8.28
CA GLY A 163 -5.85 -1.80 -8.35
C GLY A 163 -5.66 -2.47 -6.98
N GLY A 164 -5.89 -1.74 -5.87
CA GLY A 164 -5.69 -2.24 -4.51
C GLY A 164 -4.22 -2.29 -4.10
N HIS A 165 -3.96 -2.79 -2.88
CA HIS A 165 -2.63 -2.70 -2.24
C HIS A 165 -1.48 -3.31 -3.06
N LYS A 166 -1.75 -4.38 -3.83
CA LYS A 166 -0.74 -5.11 -4.60
C LYS A 166 -0.98 -5.11 -6.12
N GLY A 167 -2.05 -4.48 -6.59
CA GLY A 167 -2.42 -4.47 -8.01
C GLY A 167 -2.04 -3.18 -8.73
N TYR A 168 -2.27 -3.20 -10.04
CA TYR A 168 -2.07 -2.08 -10.96
C TYR A 168 -3.41 -1.52 -11.43
N ALA A 169 -3.44 -0.23 -11.73
CA ALA A 169 -4.58 0.39 -12.40
C ALA A 169 -4.75 -0.22 -13.79
N ALA A 170 -6.00 -0.51 -14.18
CA ALA A 170 -6.30 -0.82 -15.57
C ALA A 170 -5.97 0.39 -16.48
N SER A 171 -5.56 0.13 -17.73
CA SER A 171 -5.18 1.19 -18.68
C SER A 171 -6.26 2.26 -18.86
N VAL A 172 -7.53 1.85 -18.85
CA VAL A 172 -8.69 2.75 -18.92
C VAL A 172 -8.71 3.81 -17.82
N ASN A 173 -8.21 3.50 -16.62
CA ASN A 173 -8.17 4.47 -15.53
C ASN A 173 -7.08 5.52 -15.78
N LEU A 174 -5.93 5.08 -16.33
CA LEU A 174 -4.85 5.99 -16.70
C LEU A 174 -5.29 6.96 -17.80
N GLU A 175 -5.92 6.44 -18.85
CA GLU A 175 -6.43 7.25 -19.95
C GLU A 175 -7.45 8.30 -19.48
N LYS A 176 -8.28 7.95 -18.49
CA LYS A 176 -9.39 8.82 -18.03
C LYS A 176 -9.04 9.84 -16.98
N SER A 177 -8.15 9.51 -16.04
CA SER A 177 -8.03 10.25 -14.78
C SER A 177 -6.61 10.55 -14.34
N TRP A 178 -5.59 10.04 -15.05
CA TRP A 178 -4.21 10.22 -14.66
C TRP A 178 -3.79 11.69 -14.68
N TYR A 179 -4.22 12.44 -15.70
CA TYR A 179 -3.83 13.84 -15.85
C TYR A 179 -4.32 14.69 -14.68
N ASP A 180 -5.62 14.66 -14.41
CA ASP A 180 -6.24 15.41 -13.32
C ASP A 180 -5.68 14.98 -11.96
N TYR A 181 -5.51 13.66 -11.75
CA TYR A 181 -4.88 13.13 -10.54
C TYR A 181 -3.49 13.74 -10.29
N ILE A 182 -2.65 13.86 -11.32
CA ILE A 182 -1.31 14.45 -11.15
C ILE A 182 -1.38 15.94 -10.84
N LEU A 183 -2.27 16.69 -11.51
CA LEU A 183 -2.44 18.13 -11.22
C LEU A 183 -2.88 18.38 -9.78
N GLU A 184 -3.76 17.54 -9.26
CA GLU A 184 -4.28 17.65 -7.89
C GLU A 184 -3.29 17.15 -6.84
N THR A 185 -2.64 16.02 -7.08
CA THR A 185 -1.93 15.28 -6.02
C THR A 185 -0.43 15.56 -5.96
N ALA A 186 0.19 16.05 -7.05
CA ALA A 186 1.63 16.29 -7.06
C ALA A 186 2.08 17.36 -6.03
N GLY A 187 1.23 18.37 -5.79
CA GLY A 187 1.45 19.38 -4.75
C GLY A 187 1.43 18.79 -3.34
N GLU A 188 0.48 17.90 -3.05
CA GLU A 188 0.35 17.24 -1.74
C GLU A 188 1.62 16.45 -1.35
N TRP A 189 2.32 15.86 -2.33
CA TRP A 189 3.61 15.22 -2.07
C TRP A 189 4.61 16.21 -1.50
N TYR A 190 4.72 17.41 -2.07
CA TYR A 190 5.61 18.44 -1.58
C TYR A 190 5.14 19.01 -0.24
N ASP A 191 3.86 19.39 -0.14
CA ASP A 191 3.28 20.05 1.03
C ASP A 191 3.43 19.21 2.29
N LEU A 192 3.24 17.90 2.18
CA LEU A 192 3.46 16.95 3.28
C LEU A 192 4.89 17.06 3.82
N TYR A 193 5.90 16.92 2.95
CA TYR A 193 7.28 16.89 3.42
C TYR A 193 7.76 18.29 3.85
N HIS A 194 7.37 19.33 3.12
CA HIS A 194 7.62 20.73 3.49
C HIS A 194 7.14 21.02 4.91
N ASP A 195 5.89 20.67 5.22
CA ASP A 195 5.30 20.88 6.53
C ASP A 195 6.04 20.09 7.63
N TRP A 196 6.35 18.82 7.40
CA TRP A 196 7.04 17.99 8.38
C TRP A 196 8.51 18.33 8.59
N LEU A 197 9.17 19.03 7.65
CA LEU A 197 10.51 19.58 7.87
C LEU A 197 10.51 20.76 8.85
N THR A 198 9.34 21.32 9.18
CA THR A 198 9.16 22.32 10.24
C THR A 198 8.95 21.70 11.64
N PHE A 199 8.97 20.37 11.76
CA PHE A 199 8.77 19.70 13.03
C PHE A 199 9.89 20.03 14.04
N ASP A 200 9.51 20.44 15.25
CA ASP A 200 10.46 20.89 16.27
C ASP A 200 11.26 19.74 16.93
N GLY A 201 10.70 18.52 16.92
CA GLY A 201 11.31 17.35 17.52
C GLY A 201 12.34 16.66 16.62
N PRO A 202 12.99 15.58 17.11
CA PRO A 202 13.94 14.82 16.32
C PRO A 202 13.27 14.19 15.09
N VAL A 203 13.92 14.36 13.93
CA VAL A 203 13.47 13.77 12.66
C VAL A 203 14.55 12.84 12.11
N HIS A 204 14.13 11.67 11.66
CA HIS A 204 14.98 10.77 10.88
C HIS A 204 14.45 10.63 9.45
N VAL A 205 15.23 11.09 8.48
CA VAL A 205 14.88 10.99 7.06
C VAL A 205 15.35 9.64 6.51
N VAL A 206 14.43 8.93 5.87
CA VAL A 206 14.68 7.66 5.18
C VAL A 206 14.35 7.84 3.71
N MET A 207 15.35 7.75 2.84
CA MET A 207 15.13 7.72 1.39
C MET A 207 14.79 6.29 0.97
N TYR A 208 13.63 6.10 0.32
CA TYR A 208 13.17 4.80 -0.17
C TYR A 208 14.20 4.15 -1.11
N GLU A 209 14.87 4.95 -1.93
CA GLU A 209 15.89 4.49 -2.85
C GLU A 209 17.09 3.90 -2.10
N ASN A 210 17.47 4.47 -0.96
CA ASN A 210 18.56 3.95 -0.14
C ASN A 210 18.19 2.64 0.56
N LEU A 211 16.91 2.45 0.94
CA LEU A 211 16.42 1.17 1.44
C LEU A 211 16.62 0.05 0.39
N ARG A 212 16.63 0.39 -0.90
CA ARG A 212 16.88 -0.60 -1.97
C ARG A 212 18.36 -0.84 -2.22
N VAL A 213 19.18 0.22 -2.18
CA VAL A 213 20.60 0.17 -2.56
C VAL A 213 21.48 -0.27 -1.39
N ASN A 214 21.23 0.23 -0.19
CA ASN A 214 22.02 -0.06 1.01
C ASN A 214 21.12 -0.37 2.24
N PRO A 215 20.33 -1.46 2.17
CA PRO A 215 19.33 -1.78 3.19
C PRO A 215 19.92 -1.94 4.59
N SER A 216 21.07 -2.59 4.69
CA SER A 216 21.74 -2.90 5.97
C SER A 216 22.09 -1.62 6.75
N ALA A 217 22.70 -0.64 6.09
CA ALA A 217 23.09 0.61 6.74
C ALA A 217 21.89 1.50 7.08
N GLU A 218 20.85 1.53 6.23
CA GLU A 218 19.63 2.28 6.53
C GLU A 218 18.85 1.69 7.69
N VAL A 219 18.78 0.35 7.79
CA VAL A 219 18.15 -0.31 8.95
C VAL A 219 18.91 0.01 10.24
N ASP A 220 20.25 0.00 10.23
CA ASP A 220 21.02 0.36 11.42
C ASP A 220 20.74 1.80 11.87
N ARG A 221 20.72 2.76 10.94
CA ARG A 221 20.43 4.17 11.24
C ARG A 221 19.01 4.34 11.81
N LEU A 222 18.03 3.69 11.19
CA LEU A 222 16.65 3.74 11.64
C LEU A 222 16.48 3.11 13.03
N MET A 223 17.09 1.95 13.28
CA MET A 223 17.03 1.30 14.58
C MET A 223 17.71 2.13 15.67
N LYS A 224 18.87 2.73 15.35
CA LYS A 224 19.55 3.68 16.24
C LYS A 224 18.65 4.85 16.61
N PHE A 225 17.96 5.46 15.64
CA PHE A 225 16.99 6.54 15.90
C PHE A 225 15.83 6.07 16.79
N LEU A 226 15.35 4.85 16.60
CA LEU A 226 14.30 4.25 17.40
C LEU A 226 14.75 3.85 18.82
N GLY A 227 16.06 3.84 19.09
CA GLY A 227 16.64 3.41 20.37
C GLY A 227 16.79 1.89 20.48
N VAL A 228 16.92 1.19 19.36
CA VAL A 228 17.05 -0.27 19.28
C VAL A 228 18.43 -0.63 18.74
N THR A 229 19.13 -1.51 19.45
CA THR A 229 20.39 -2.10 18.98
C THR A 229 20.11 -3.51 18.47
N LEU A 230 20.57 -3.80 17.25
CA LEU A 230 20.47 -5.14 16.67
C LEU A 230 21.76 -5.92 16.91
N THR A 231 21.63 -7.16 17.37
CA THR A 231 22.70 -8.15 17.31
C THR A 231 22.96 -8.58 15.86
N HIS A 232 24.14 -9.16 15.60
CA HIS A 232 24.47 -9.71 14.29
C HIS A 232 23.43 -10.73 13.79
N LYS A 233 22.94 -11.61 14.68
CA LYS A 233 21.93 -12.63 14.36
C LYS A 233 20.59 -12.00 13.97
N GLU A 234 20.13 -11.02 14.73
CA GLU A 234 18.88 -10.32 14.43
C GLU A 234 18.98 -9.55 13.13
N LYS A 235 20.07 -8.80 12.93
CA LYS A 235 20.32 -8.07 11.69
C LYS A 235 20.35 -9.00 10.48
N PHE A 236 21.05 -10.14 10.58
CA PHE A 236 21.06 -11.16 9.53
C PHE A 236 19.65 -11.66 9.21
N CYS A 237 18.83 -11.94 10.23
CA CYS A 237 17.45 -12.35 10.02
C CYS A 237 16.61 -11.25 9.34
N VAL A 238 16.74 -9.99 9.77
CA VAL A 238 16.02 -8.87 9.16
C VAL A 238 16.39 -8.75 7.68
N MET A 239 17.68 -8.89 7.34
CA MET A 239 18.13 -8.86 5.95
C MET A 239 17.56 -10.03 5.14
N LYS A 240 17.52 -11.24 5.71
CA LYS A 240 16.91 -12.43 5.07
C LYS A 240 15.41 -12.23 4.81
N ASN A 241 14.69 -11.58 5.71
CA ASN A 241 13.24 -11.33 5.61
C ASN A 241 12.89 -9.93 5.11
N TYR A 242 13.87 -9.17 4.59
CA TYR A 242 13.75 -7.74 4.35
C TYR A 242 12.63 -7.37 3.38
N GLU A 243 12.46 -8.17 2.34
CA GLU A 243 11.56 -7.90 1.22
C GLU A 243 10.08 -7.87 1.62
N GLY A 244 9.69 -8.78 2.51
CA GLY A 244 8.29 -9.00 2.85
C GLY A 244 7.44 -9.49 1.64
N ASN A 245 6.12 -9.38 1.76
CA ASN A 245 5.18 -9.72 0.67
C ASN A 245 4.30 -8.52 0.31
N TYR A 246 4.94 -7.38 0.03
CA TYR A 246 4.26 -6.09 -0.14
C TYR A 246 4.55 -5.41 -1.48
N ARG A 247 5.44 -5.99 -2.29
CA ARG A 247 5.69 -5.51 -3.64
C ARG A 247 4.58 -5.96 -4.59
N ARG A 248 4.24 -5.08 -5.53
CA ARG A 248 3.34 -5.42 -6.64
C ARG A 248 4.04 -6.41 -7.55
N LYS A 249 3.33 -7.47 -7.95
CA LYS A 249 3.80 -8.45 -8.94
C LYS A 249 3.21 -8.09 -10.29
N GLY A 250 4.00 -8.14 -11.36
CA GLY A 250 3.53 -7.88 -12.73
C GLY A 250 4.27 -6.75 -13.46
N LYS A 251 3.95 -6.57 -14.74
CA LYS A 251 4.63 -5.62 -15.64
C LYS A 251 4.35 -4.18 -15.20
N ARG A 252 5.42 -3.46 -14.89
CA ARG A 252 5.38 -2.03 -14.60
C ARG A 252 5.26 -1.27 -15.91
N MET A 253 4.33 -0.32 -16.00
CA MET A 253 4.35 0.64 -17.11
C MET A 253 5.55 1.56 -16.96
N PRO A 254 6.30 1.83 -18.04
CA PRO A 254 7.41 2.78 -18.01
C PRO A 254 6.91 4.15 -17.57
N VAL A 255 7.57 4.72 -16.55
CA VAL A 255 7.31 6.07 -16.05
C VAL A 255 7.39 7.10 -17.20
N THR A 256 8.32 6.91 -18.14
CA THR A 256 8.55 7.81 -19.28
C THR A 256 7.40 7.87 -20.28
N GLU A 257 6.46 6.91 -20.27
CA GLU A 257 5.35 6.85 -21.23
C GLU A 257 4.06 7.51 -20.72
N ILE A 258 3.96 7.76 -19.41
CA ILE A 258 2.71 8.20 -18.78
C ILE A 258 2.74 9.65 -18.31
N TYR A 259 3.91 10.27 -18.15
CA TYR A 259 4.03 11.66 -17.73
C TYR A 259 4.18 12.57 -18.94
N THR A 260 3.30 13.57 -19.07
CA THR A 260 3.47 14.63 -20.07
C THR A 260 4.65 15.54 -19.71
N GLU A 261 5.12 16.34 -20.66
CA GLU A 261 6.16 17.34 -20.40
C GLU A 261 5.76 18.31 -19.28
N TYR A 262 4.50 18.76 -19.27
CA TYR A 262 3.99 19.66 -18.24
C TYR A 262 3.96 19.00 -16.85
N MET A 263 3.49 17.75 -16.74
CA MET A 263 3.57 16.99 -15.48
C MET A 263 5.01 16.87 -15.00
N THR A 264 5.91 16.50 -15.91
CA THR A 264 7.33 16.33 -15.62
C THR A 264 7.95 17.63 -15.12
N TYR A 265 7.63 18.75 -15.76
CA TYR A 265 8.06 20.08 -15.33
C TYR A 265 7.61 20.41 -13.90
N MET A 266 6.31 20.24 -13.59
CA MET A 266 5.78 20.54 -12.25
C MET A 266 6.37 19.62 -11.17
N ILE A 267 6.42 18.31 -11.42
CA ILE A 267 6.96 17.34 -10.46
C ILE A 267 8.44 17.63 -10.19
N ASN A 268 9.21 17.97 -11.22
CA ASN A 268 10.61 18.37 -11.05
C ASN A 268 10.76 19.69 -10.27
N ASN A 269 9.84 20.66 -10.41
CA ASN A 269 9.83 21.85 -9.58
C ASN A 269 9.65 21.49 -8.09
N TYR A 270 8.65 20.67 -7.76
CA TYR A 270 8.42 20.19 -6.39
C TYR A 270 9.63 19.42 -5.83
N LYS A 271 10.19 18.51 -6.64
CA LYS A 271 11.38 17.74 -6.28
C LYS A 271 12.58 18.63 -5.96
N ARG A 272 12.82 19.67 -6.77
CA ARG A 272 13.90 20.64 -6.54
C ARG A 272 13.69 21.45 -5.27
N LYS A 273 12.48 21.96 -5.05
CA LYS A 273 12.15 22.70 -3.82
C LYS A 273 12.41 21.85 -2.58
N LEU A 274 11.88 20.62 -2.56
CA LEU A 274 12.09 19.73 -1.41
C LEU A 274 13.56 19.36 -1.22
N ALA A 275 14.31 19.12 -2.30
CA ALA A 275 15.74 18.80 -2.20
C ALA A 275 16.55 19.94 -1.57
N GLN A 276 16.22 21.20 -1.88
CA GLN A 276 16.84 22.37 -1.25
C GLN A 276 16.52 22.44 0.25
N GLU A 277 15.24 22.31 0.60
CA GLU A 277 14.79 22.34 2.00
C GLU A 277 15.40 21.20 2.83
N LEU A 278 15.46 19.99 2.26
CA LEU A 278 16.11 18.84 2.89
C LEU A 278 17.61 19.09 3.09
N GLY A 279 18.29 19.66 2.12
CA GLY A 279 19.72 20.02 2.26
C GLY A 279 19.95 21.00 3.42
N HIS A 280 19.13 22.04 3.52
CA HIS A 280 19.19 22.98 4.64
C HIS A 280 18.86 22.31 5.98
N PHE A 281 17.84 21.45 6.01
CA PHE A 281 17.41 20.72 7.18
C PHE A 281 18.50 19.79 7.72
N LEU A 282 19.13 18.99 6.85
CA LEU A 282 20.16 18.04 7.22
C LEU A 282 21.42 18.76 7.73
N ASN A 283 21.86 19.82 7.05
CA ASN A 283 23.00 20.63 7.50
C ASN A 283 22.75 21.26 8.88
N LYS A 284 21.55 21.79 9.13
CA LYS A 284 21.18 22.34 10.45
C LYS A 284 21.14 21.26 11.54
N SER A 285 20.73 20.04 11.18
CA SER A 285 20.65 18.93 12.11
C SER A 285 22.03 18.40 12.50
N GLU A 286 23.00 18.38 11.58
CA GLU A 286 24.40 18.04 11.90
C GLU A 286 25.01 19.03 12.89
N ILE A 287 24.78 20.34 12.71
CA ILE A 287 25.26 21.40 13.62
C ILE A 287 24.66 21.27 15.03
N ARG A 288 23.46 20.71 15.18
CA ARG A 288 22.83 20.49 16.50
C ARG A 288 23.39 19.28 17.26
N ILE A 289 24.12 18.39 16.57
CA ILE A 289 24.65 17.14 17.12
C ILE A 289 26.17 17.24 17.40
N SER A 290 26.87 18.20 16.77
CA SER A 290 28.28 18.57 17.04
C SER A 290 28.43 19.48 18.24
#